data_AF-A0A6B3EE27-F1
#
_entry.id   AF-A0A6B3EE27-F1
#
_cell.length_a   1.000
_cell.length_b   1.000
_cell.length_c   1.000
_cell.angle_alpha   90.00
_cell.angle_beta   90.00
_cell.angle_gamma   90.00
#
_symmetry.space_group_name_H-M   'P 1'
#
loop_
_entity.id
_entity.type
_entity.pdbx_description
1 polymer ?
#
loop_
_entity_poly.entity_id
_entity_poly.type
_entity_poly.pdbx_seq_one_letter_code
_entity_poly.pdbx_strand_id
1 'polypeptide(L)'
;AVQDAWAAINVGARSGGGTDPGNPGGTVFTSSTKVAIPDAGSAVTSSIAVTGRSGNAPSNLSVSVDITHTYRGDLVVDLVAPNGTSYRLKNSSSSDSADNVKA
;
A
#
# COMPACT_ATOMS: atom_id res chain seq x y z
N ALA A 1 3.52 -21.18 4.41
CA ALA A 1 2.16 -21.14 3.84
C ALA A 1 1.66 -19.71 3.92
N VAL A 2 1.03 -19.24 2.86
CA VAL A 2 0.60 -17.84 2.75
C VAL A 2 -0.77 -17.66 3.41
N GLN A 3 -1.01 -16.53 4.07
CA GLN A 3 -2.26 -16.31 4.82
C GLN A 3 -3.09 -15.16 4.27
N ASP A 4 -2.74 -13.90 4.52
CA ASP A 4 -3.61 -12.75 4.18
C ASP A 4 -2.83 -11.44 4.03
N ALA A 5 -3.36 -10.48 3.26
CA ALA A 5 -2.88 -9.10 3.17
C ALA A 5 -3.98 -8.04 3.41
N TRP A 6 -3.60 -6.95 4.07
CA TRP A 6 -4.33 -5.69 4.30
C TRP A 6 -3.50 -4.52 3.74
N ALA A 7 -4.15 -3.41 3.37
CA ALA A 7 -3.47 -2.17 3.00
C ALA A 7 -4.12 -0.90 3.60
N ALA A 8 -3.30 0.11 3.86
CA ALA A 8 -3.69 1.46 4.24
C ALA A 8 -2.83 2.49 3.47
N ILE A 9 -3.46 3.57 2.98
CA ILE A 9 -2.79 4.66 2.27
C ILE A 9 -3.08 5.97 3.00
N ASN A 10 -2.03 6.64 3.48
CA ASN A 10 -2.12 7.97 4.07
C ASN A 10 -1.63 9.03 3.08
N VAL A 11 -2.57 9.82 2.57
CA VAL A 11 -2.31 10.94 1.67
C VAL A 11 -1.99 12.18 2.49
N GLY A 12 -0.70 12.54 2.55
CA GLY A 12 -0.22 13.74 3.24
C GLY A 12 -0.73 15.05 2.63
N ALA A 13 -0.33 16.19 3.21
CA ALA A 13 -0.69 17.50 2.69
C ALA A 13 -0.02 17.78 1.33
N ARG A 14 -0.78 18.28 0.34
CA ARG A 14 -0.25 18.67 -0.98
C ARG A 14 0.58 19.94 -0.85
N SER A 15 1.81 19.94 -1.37
CA SER A 15 2.57 21.18 -1.53
C SER A 15 1.97 22.00 -2.68
N GLY A 16 1.42 23.18 -2.37
CA GLY A 16 1.12 24.22 -3.37
C GLY A 16 -0.30 24.27 -3.98
N GLY A 17 -1.36 23.76 -3.33
CA GLY A 17 -2.70 23.99 -3.89
C GLY A 17 -3.87 23.56 -3.02
N GLY A 18 -4.53 24.56 -2.42
CA GLY A 18 -5.87 24.48 -1.85
C GLY A 18 -5.99 23.71 -0.55
N THR A 19 -6.23 24.42 0.56
CA THR A 19 -6.92 23.81 1.70
C THR A 19 -8.28 23.33 1.19
N ASP A 20 -8.45 22.02 1.04
CA ASP A 20 -9.77 21.43 1.10
C ASP A 20 -10.38 21.89 2.44
N PRO A 21 -11.48 22.67 2.48
CA PRO A 21 -11.97 23.30 3.71
C PRO A 21 -12.35 22.33 4.83
N GLY A 22 -12.27 21.01 4.60
CA GLY A 22 -12.61 19.96 5.56
C GLY A 22 -11.45 19.20 6.21
N ASN A 23 -10.18 19.35 5.81
CA ASN A 23 -9.09 18.57 6.43
C ASN A 23 -7.72 19.27 6.46
N PRO A 24 -7.33 19.92 7.58
CA PRO A 24 -6.00 20.51 7.76
C PRO A 24 -4.89 19.48 8.04
N GLY A 25 -5.23 18.19 8.18
CA GLY A 25 -4.29 17.06 8.26
C GLY A 25 -4.33 16.20 6.99
N GLY A 26 -3.42 15.23 6.85
CA GLY A 26 -3.52 14.23 5.78
C GLY A 26 -4.86 13.46 5.83
N THR A 27 -5.30 12.85 4.73
CA THR A 27 -6.44 11.92 4.75
C THR A 27 -5.90 10.50 4.70
N VAL A 28 -6.39 9.65 5.59
CA VAL A 28 -6.09 8.22 5.59
C VAL A 28 -7.24 7.46 4.93
N PHE A 29 -6.89 6.57 4.01
CA PHE A 29 -7.80 5.61 3.39
C PHE A 29 -7.31 4.20 3.73
N THR A 30 -8.22 3.30 4.10
CA THR A 30 -7.85 1.95 4.54
C THR A 30 -8.72 0.89 3.88
N SER A 31 -8.19 -0.32 3.78
CA SER A 31 -8.97 -1.53 3.48
C SER A 31 -8.59 -2.61 4.48
N SER A 32 -9.59 -3.09 5.22
CA SER A 32 -9.48 -4.24 6.11
C SER A 32 -9.82 -5.57 5.43
N THR A 33 -10.16 -5.52 4.13
CA THR A 33 -10.44 -6.72 3.34
C THR A 33 -9.17 -7.52 3.17
N LYS A 34 -9.17 -8.73 3.72
CA LYS A 34 -8.09 -9.68 3.57
C LYS A 34 -8.05 -10.24 2.16
N VAL A 35 -6.87 -10.24 1.56
CA VAL A 35 -6.61 -10.87 0.27
C VAL A 35 -5.61 -12.01 0.47
N ALA A 36 -6.01 -13.22 0.08
CA ALA A 36 -5.12 -14.37 0.11
C ALA A 36 -4.07 -14.24 -1.00
N ILE A 37 -2.79 -14.35 -0.65
CA ILE A 37 -1.70 -14.37 -1.62
C ILE A 37 -1.41 -15.86 -1.94
N PRO A 38 -1.43 -16.30 -3.21
CA PRO A 38 -1.11 -17.68 -3.55
C PRO A 38 0.40 -17.94 -3.43
N ASP A 39 0.76 -19.14 -3.00
CA ASP A 39 2.16 -19.59 -2.98
C ASP A 39 2.70 -19.73 -4.41
N ALA A 40 3.84 -19.10 -4.69
CA ALA A 40 4.46 -19.03 -6.03
C ALA A 40 3.48 -18.72 -7.18
N GLY A 41 2.40 -17.99 -6.89
CA GLY A 41 1.31 -17.73 -7.83
C GLY A 41 1.34 -16.32 -8.43
N SER A 42 0.29 -16.00 -9.18
CA SER A 42 0.10 -14.65 -9.71
C SER A 42 -0.05 -13.62 -8.58
N ALA A 43 0.41 -12.39 -8.84
CA ALA A 43 0.21 -11.28 -7.93
C ALA A 43 -1.29 -11.05 -7.68
N VAL A 44 -1.63 -10.72 -6.43
CA VAL A 44 -2.97 -10.34 -6.02
C VAL A 44 -3.03 -8.84 -5.72
N THR A 45 -4.23 -8.27 -5.79
CA THR A 45 -4.44 -6.83 -5.60
C THR A 45 -5.39 -6.57 -4.45
N SER A 46 -5.01 -5.68 -3.55
CA SER A 46 -5.90 -5.09 -2.55
C SER A 46 -6.16 -3.64 -2.92
N SER A 47 -7.42 -3.32 -3.27
CA SER A 47 -7.82 -2.00 -3.75
C SER A 47 -8.34 -1.12 -2.62
N ILE A 48 -7.92 0.16 -2.60
CA ILE A 48 -8.47 1.19 -1.72
C ILE A 48 -9.00 2.33 -2.59
N ALA A 49 -10.27 2.69 -2.42
CA ALA A 49 -10.85 3.83 -3.10
C ALA A 49 -10.43 5.14 -2.42
N VAL A 50 -9.57 5.91 -3.09
CA VAL A 50 -9.18 7.26 -2.67
C VAL A 50 -10.15 8.27 -3.29
N THR A 51 -11.06 8.79 -2.48
CA THR A 51 -12.12 9.74 -2.92
C THR A 51 -11.89 11.13 -2.34
N GLY A 52 -12.53 12.16 -2.91
CA GLY A 52 -12.39 13.55 -2.44
C GLY A 52 -11.00 14.17 -2.67
N ARG A 53 -10.13 13.50 -3.45
CA ARG A 53 -8.78 13.97 -3.78
C ARG A 53 -8.63 14.07 -5.29
N SER A 54 -8.08 15.19 -5.76
CA SER A 54 -7.78 15.43 -7.18
C SER A 54 -6.31 15.80 -7.38
N GLY A 55 -5.78 15.48 -8.57
CA GLY A 55 -4.38 15.69 -8.92
C GLY A 55 -3.44 14.57 -8.45
N ASN A 56 -2.14 14.84 -8.47
CA ASN A 56 -1.11 13.87 -8.12
C ASN A 56 -1.02 13.65 -6.61
N ALA A 57 -0.57 12.44 -6.22
CA ALA A 57 -0.21 12.16 -4.84
C ALA A 57 0.91 13.11 -4.37
N PRO A 58 0.88 13.53 -3.10
CA PRO A 58 1.89 14.42 -2.55
C PRO A 58 3.23 13.68 -2.37
N SER A 59 4.34 14.42 -2.32
CA SER A 59 5.68 13.82 -2.14
C SER A 59 5.89 13.16 -0.78
N ASN A 60 5.03 13.45 0.19
CA ASN A 60 5.00 12.85 1.53
C ASN A 60 3.90 11.78 1.69
N LEU A 61 3.39 11.22 0.58
CA LEU A 61 2.50 10.06 0.63
C LEU A 61 3.16 8.95 1.45
N SER A 62 2.43 8.42 2.44
CA SER A 62 2.84 7.22 3.17
C SER A 62 1.86 6.09 2.90
N VAL A 63 2.39 4.87 2.79
CA VAL A 63 1.60 3.66 2.60
C VAL A 63 2.00 2.68 3.68
N SER A 64 0.99 2.12 4.34
CA SER A 64 1.18 1.06 5.32
C SER A 64 0.56 -0.24 4.83
N VAL A 65 1.27 -1.34 5.03
CA VAL A 65 0.85 -2.68 4.62
C VAL A 65 0.98 -3.63 5.79
N ASP A 66 0.00 -4.52 5.88
CA ASP A 66 -0.01 -5.60 6.85
C ASP A 66 -0.21 -6.90 6.08
N ILE A 67 0.87 -7.67 5.93
CA ILE A 67 0.87 -8.94 5.20
C ILE A 67 1.34 -10.05 6.13
N THR A 68 0.52 -11.09 6.26
CA THR A 68 0.86 -12.30 7.00
C THR A 68 1.54 -13.30 6.07
N HIS A 69 2.82 -13.60 6.32
CA HIS A 69 3.63 -14.50 5.50
C HIS A 69 4.71 -15.17 6.35
N THR A 70 4.99 -16.45 6.11
CA THR A 70 6.00 -17.21 6.86
C THR A 70 7.45 -16.97 6.39
N TYR A 71 7.62 -16.18 5.34
CA TYR A 71 8.93 -15.83 4.76
C TYR A 71 8.80 -14.55 3.94
N ARG A 72 8.93 -13.38 4.57
CA ARG A 72 8.59 -12.11 3.89
C ARG A 72 9.55 -11.75 2.75
N GLY A 73 10.70 -12.42 2.68
CA GLY A 73 11.67 -12.32 1.59
C GLY A 73 11.14 -12.74 0.23
N ASP A 74 10.07 -13.54 0.18
CA ASP A 74 9.46 -13.97 -1.09
C ASP A 74 8.60 -12.87 -1.72
N LEU A 75 8.21 -11.88 -0.93
CA LEU A 75 7.22 -10.88 -1.34
C LEU A 75 7.85 -9.73 -2.11
N VAL A 76 7.24 -9.43 -3.25
CA VAL A 76 7.32 -8.14 -3.92
C VAL A 76 6.03 -7.38 -3.63
N VAL A 77 6.15 -6.11 -3.23
CA VAL A 77 4.99 -5.25 -2.96
C VAL A 77 5.10 -4.00 -3.81
N ASP A 78 4.08 -3.77 -4.63
CA ASP A 78 3.95 -2.61 -5.51
C ASP A 78 2.69 -1.81 -5.15
N LEU A 79 2.81 -0.48 -5.07
CA LEU A 79 1.69 0.45 -5.07
C LEU A 79 1.35 0.80 -6.52
N VAL A 80 0.13 0.49 -6.95
CA VAL A 80 -0.34 0.81 -8.31
C VAL A 80 -1.27 2.02 -8.26
N ALA A 81 -0.91 3.07 -8.98
CA ALA A 81 -1.73 4.26 -9.14
C ALA A 81 -2.87 4.03 -10.16
N PRO A 82 -3.96 4.82 -10.13
CA PRO A 82 -5.08 4.66 -11.07
C PRO A 82 -4.71 4.79 -12.55
N ASN A 83 -3.59 5.44 -12.86
CA ASN A 83 -3.04 5.56 -14.22
C ASN A 83 -2.18 4.35 -14.65
N GLY A 84 -2.10 3.31 -13.82
CA GLY A 84 -1.29 2.10 -14.06
C GLY A 84 0.17 2.21 -13.67
N THR A 85 0.65 3.37 -13.19
CA THR A 85 2.03 3.52 -12.73
C THR A 85 2.25 2.72 -11.46
N SER A 86 3.30 1.90 -11.42
CA SER A 86 3.66 1.08 -10.27
C SER A 86 4.85 1.66 -9.51
N TYR A 87 4.78 1.67 -8.19
CA TYR A 87 5.82 2.12 -7.28
C TYR A 87 6.23 0.96 -6.36
N ARG A 88 7.49 0.53 -6.45
CA ARG A 88 8.04 -0.54 -5.62
C ARG A 88 8.13 -0.11 -4.16
N LEU A 89 7.34 -0.74 -3.29
CA LEU A 89 7.39 -0.53 -1.84
C LEU A 89 8.37 -1.49 -1.17
N LYS A 90 8.41 -2.75 -1.63
CA LYS A 90 9.31 -3.78 -1.13
C LYS A 90 9.79 -4.70 -2.24
N ASN A 91 11.10 -4.93 -2.30
CA ASN A 91 11.70 -5.98 -3.10
C ASN A 91 11.71 -7.32 -2.35
N SER A 92 11.68 -8.41 -3.12
CA SER A 92 12.04 -9.73 -2.63
C SER A 92 13.50 -9.74 -2.16
N SER A 93 13.80 -10.54 -1.16
CA SER A 93 15.15 -10.75 -0.64
C SER A 93 15.25 -12.16 -0.09
N SER A 94 16.06 -13.00 -0.72
CA SER A 94 16.29 -14.40 -0.30
C SER A 94 17.01 -14.54 1.04
N SER A 95 17.44 -13.43 1.64
CA SER A 95 18.02 -13.39 3.00
C SER A 95 17.06 -12.83 4.06
N ASP A 96 15.86 -12.40 3.67
CA ASP A 96 14.88 -11.81 4.58
C ASP A 96 13.89 -12.88 5.05
N SER A 97 14.37 -13.77 5.91
CA SER A 97 13.64 -14.95 6.41
C SER A 97 12.65 -14.65 7.53
N ALA A 98 12.45 -13.38 7.89
CA ALA A 98 11.52 -13.01 8.93
C ALA A 98 10.05 -13.19 8.48
N ASP A 99 9.17 -13.40 9.45
CA ASP A 99 7.74 -13.43 9.21
C ASP A 99 7.19 -12.03 8.97
N ASN A 100 6.17 -11.97 8.11
CA ASN A 100 5.25 -10.85 7.90
C ASN A 100 5.87 -9.55 7.37
N VAL A 101 5.07 -8.78 6.64
CA VAL A 101 5.40 -7.38 6.31
C VAL A 101 4.48 -6.49 7.14
N LYS A 102 5.07 -5.69 8.02
CA LYS A 102 4.38 -4.66 8.81
C LYS A 102 5.16 -3.36 8.61
N ALA A 103 4.64 -2.46 7.78
CA ALA A 103 5.25 -1.18 7.45
C ALA A 103 4.17 -0.11 7.30
#